data_AF-A0A2R6EZS2-F1
#
_entry.id   AF-A0A2R6EZS2-F1
#
_cell.length_a   1.000
_cell.length_b   1.000
_cell.length_c   1.000
_cell.angle_alpha   90.00
_cell.angle_beta   90.00
_cell.angle_gamma   90.00
#
_symmetry.space_group_name_H-M   'P 1'
#
loop_
_entity.id
_entity.type
_entity.pdbx_description
1 polymer ?
#
loop_
_entity_poly.entity_id
_entity_poly.type
_entity_poly.pdbx_seq_one_letter_code
_entity_poly.pdbx_strand_id
1 'polypeptide(L)'
;MDVVATVGISGLAVLGASFLLAWGAETAEKDVPRAFAIAVLAVLAVAPEYAVDALYAWNAGAGGATAEACAPLSSAEIEAGATTLTQGCHDANLAIANMTGANRILIGVGWAGIAAFTVWRAATTNDPAVEDREGVLSDAVTLDRDIATEIAFLLLATGWAFLVPLGGGIGLLDTLFLVGLYVTYIGLVLKSDVETSDHTVGVPKYFQKWSMPWRPLVVLALFAYSGLLIFTAVEPFAHGLEEIGLRNGIPEFFMIQWVAPLASEAPELIVVAVLVNKARSTAGFNALISSKLNQWTLLIGTIAVVYSIALGGLGTLPFDSKQAAEIWITAAQSYFALAILVNFEITIREAVVLFGLFISQVVVEFALIRGLVALPFSSYELLVGYTVLYLALGTALFAVRRRSLARLFGLASDAFRTALGREPVHADRAS
;
A
#
# COMPACT_ATOMS: atom_id res chain seq x y z
N MET A 1 -26.65 17.20 -6.24
CA MET A 1 -26.61 15.86 -6.86
C MET A 1 -26.86 14.85 -5.76
N ASP A 2 -27.43 13.68 -6.08
CA ASP A 2 -27.54 12.60 -5.10
C ASP A 2 -26.14 12.17 -4.63
N VAL A 3 -25.97 11.82 -3.36
CA VAL A 3 -24.66 11.50 -2.76
C VAL A 3 -24.03 10.30 -3.47
N VAL A 4 -24.84 9.31 -3.83
CA VAL A 4 -24.40 8.16 -4.63
C VAL A 4 -23.86 8.60 -6.00
N ALA A 5 -24.52 9.57 -6.64
CA ALA A 5 -24.04 10.12 -7.90
C ALA A 5 -22.74 10.92 -7.72
N THR A 6 -22.62 11.68 -6.62
CA THR A 6 -21.38 12.39 -6.27
C THR A 6 -20.22 11.42 -6.11
N VAL A 7 -20.37 10.36 -5.32
CA VAL A 7 -19.35 9.31 -5.12
C VAL A 7 -19.05 8.58 -6.42
N GLY A 8 -20.07 8.21 -7.19
CA GLY A 8 -19.87 7.51 -8.47
C GLY A 8 -19.09 8.35 -9.49
N ILE A 9 -19.38 9.65 -9.60
CA ILE A 9 -18.71 10.54 -10.55
C ILE A 9 -17.29 10.89 -10.08
N SER A 10 -17.12 11.24 -8.81
CA SER A 10 -15.81 11.54 -8.24
C SER A 10 -14.89 10.31 -8.22
N GLY A 11 -15.40 9.14 -7.86
CA GLY A 11 -14.65 7.88 -7.92
C GLY A 11 -14.25 7.50 -9.35
N LEU A 12 -15.15 7.66 -10.33
CA LEU A 12 -14.81 7.45 -11.74
C LEU A 12 -13.75 8.45 -12.25
N ALA A 13 -13.82 9.69 -11.78
CA ALA A 13 -12.82 10.71 -12.07
C ALA A 13 -11.44 10.29 -11.53
N VAL A 14 -11.36 9.94 -10.24
CA VAL A 14 -10.11 9.46 -9.61
C VAL A 14 -9.55 8.24 -10.35
N LEU A 15 -10.38 7.24 -10.65
CA LEU A 15 -9.99 6.05 -11.42
C LEU A 15 -9.43 6.43 -12.81
N GLY A 16 -10.14 7.28 -13.55
CA GLY A 16 -9.72 7.75 -14.86
C GLY A 16 -8.40 8.53 -14.83
N ALA A 17 -8.25 9.45 -13.87
CA ALA A 17 -7.02 10.20 -13.66
C ALA A 17 -5.83 9.30 -13.34
N SER A 18 -6.04 8.22 -12.60
CA SER A 18 -4.98 7.25 -12.27
C SER A 18 -4.39 6.59 -13.53
N PHE A 19 -5.25 6.18 -14.47
CA PHE A 19 -4.78 5.65 -15.76
C PHE A 19 -4.07 6.71 -16.61
N LEU A 20 -4.56 7.96 -16.60
CA LEU A 20 -3.92 9.07 -17.30
C LEU A 20 -2.54 9.40 -16.70
N LEU A 21 -2.39 9.35 -15.36
CA LEU A 21 -1.11 9.48 -14.67
C LEU A 21 -0.13 8.38 -15.08
N ALA A 22 -0.57 7.13 -15.05
CA ALA A 22 0.25 5.99 -15.47
C ALA A 22 0.72 6.15 -16.93
N TRP A 23 -0.19 6.54 -17.84
CA TRP A 23 0.19 6.81 -19.23
C TRP A 23 1.14 7.98 -19.39
N GLY A 24 0.94 9.06 -18.63
CA GLY A 24 1.83 10.22 -18.62
C GLY A 24 3.25 9.83 -18.19
N ALA A 25 3.35 9.02 -17.13
CA ALA A 25 4.60 8.60 -16.55
C ALA A 25 5.35 7.55 -17.43
N GLU A 26 4.66 6.55 -17.97
CA GLU A 26 5.25 5.63 -18.97
C GLU A 26 5.67 6.37 -20.26
N THR A 27 4.91 7.39 -20.67
CA THR A 27 5.32 8.22 -21.83
C THR A 27 6.59 9.01 -21.52
N ALA A 28 6.71 9.54 -20.30
CA ALA A 28 7.84 10.33 -19.84
C ALA A 28 9.16 9.52 -19.82
N GLU A 29 9.12 8.20 -19.65
CA GLU A 29 10.31 7.33 -19.67
C GLU A 29 11.19 7.51 -20.91
N LYS A 30 10.61 7.96 -22.03
CA LYS A 30 11.37 8.26 -23.26
C LYS A 30 12.24 9.52 -23.15
N ASP A 31 11.87 10.45 -22.27
CA ASP A 31 12.44 11.80 -22.20
C ASP A 31 13.22 12.07 -20.91
N VAL A 32 12.93 11.35 -19.82
CA VAL A 32 13.62 11.51 -18.52
C VAL A 32 14.57 10.35 -18.22
N PRO A 33 15.59 10.56 -17.37
CA PRO A 33 16.39 9.45 -16.88
C PRO A 33 15.50 8.36 -16.29
N ARG A 34 15.73 7.12 -16.72
CA ARG A 34 14.93 5.97 -16.34
C ARG A 34 14.74 5.82 -14.82
N ALA A 35 15.82 6.05 -14.10
CA ALA A 35 15.85 6.09 -12.66
C ALA A 35 14.81 7.07 -12.05
N PHE A 36 14.73 8.28 -12.60
CA PHE A 36 13.74 9.27 -12.19
C PHE A 36 12.32 8.82 -12.56
N ALA A 37 12.13 8.23 -13.74
CA ALA A 37 10.82 7.75 -14.16
C ALA A 37 10.28 6.66 -13.22
N ILE A 38 11.09 5.67 -12.84
CA ILE A 38 10.70 4.59 -11.92
C ILE A 38 10.28 5.14 -10.56
N ALA A 39 11.08 6.04 -9.99
CA ALA A 39 10.78 6.63 -8.68
C ALA A 39 9.46 7.44 -8.70
N VAL A 40 9.24 8.21 -9.77
CA VAL A 40 8.02 8.99 -9.95
C VAL A 40 6.81 8.08 -10.23
N LEU A 41 6.96 7.06 -11.08
CA LEU A 41 5.93 6.07 -11.39
C LEU A 41 5.42 5.37 -10.13
N ALA A 42 6.33 4.94 -9.26
CA ALA A 42 5.98 4.23 -8.03
C ALA A 42 5.09 5.06 -7.11
N VAL A 43 5.33 6.38 -7.01
CA VAL A 43 4.51 7.28 -6.21
C VAL A 43 3.19 7.62 -6.93
N LEU A 44 3.25 7.87 -8.23
CA LEU A 44 2.08 8.30 -9.00
C LEU A 44 1.06 7.19 -9.24
N ALA A 45 1.48 5.92 -9.27
CA ALA A 45 0.59 4.77 -9.45
C ALA A 45 -0.47 4.67 -8.34
N VAL A 46 -0.11 5.13 -7.13
CA VAL A 46 -0.97 5.15 -5.94
C VAL A 46 -1.33 6.58 -5.52
N ALA A 47 -1.21 7.56 -6.41
CA ALA A 47 -1.55 8.95 -6.13
C ALA A 47 -2.98 9.16 -5.57
N PRO A 48 -4.02 8.44 -6.03
CA PRO A 48 -5.34 8.49 -5.41
C PRO A 48 -5.33 8.22 -3.91
N GLU A 49 -4.57 7.21 -3.49
CA GLU A 49 -4.47 6.80 -2.11
C GLU A 49 -3.79 7.89 -1.28
N TYR A 50 -2.66 8.40 -1.78
CA TYR A 50 -1.98 9.55 -1.18
C TYR A 50 -2.87 10.77 -1.04
N ALA A 51 -3.78 11.01 -1.99
CA ALA A 51 -4.67 12.15 -1.95
C ALA A 51 -5.73 12.02 -0.83
N VAL A 52 -6.30 10.82 -0.64
CA VAL A 52 -7.28 10.57 0.44
C VAL A 52 -6.60 10.69 1.80
N ASP A 53 -5.43 10.07 1.97
CA ASP A 53 -4.65 10.18 3.20
C ASP A 53 -4.20 11.62 3.50
N ALA A 54 -3.74 12.34 2.48
CA ALA A 54 -3.34 13.73 2.62
C ALA A 54 -4.50 14.65 2.99
N LEU A 55 -5.72 14.37 2.50
CA LEU A 55 -6.93 15.13 2.86
C LEU A 55 -7.18 15.05 4.37
N TYR A 56 -7.23 13.85 4.94
CA TYR A 56 -7.46 13.67 6.37
C TYR A 56 -6.29 14.18 7.22
N ALA A 57 -5.05 13.94 6.80
CA ALA A 57 -3.88 14.48 7.49
C ALA A 57 -3.85 16.02 7.50
N TRP A 58 -4.25 16.64 6.39
CA TRP A 58 -4.38 18.10 6.29
C TRP A 58 -5.48 18.62 7.22
N ASN A 59 -6.66 18.01 7.20
CA ASN A 59 -7.78 18.40 8.05
C ASN A 59 -7.45 18.24 9.53
N ALA A 60 -6.74 17.18 9.91
CA ALA A 60 -6.23 16.97 11.26
C ALA A 60 -5.31 18.11 11.73
N GLY A 61 -4.33 18.49 10.90
CA GLY A 61 -3.40 19.57 11.22
C GLY A 61 -4.09 20.94 11.27
N ALA A 62 -4.95 21.23 10.28
CA ALA A 62 -5.73 22.46 10.21
C ALA A 62 -6.75 22.58 11.37
N GLY A 63 -7.26 21.45 11.86
CA GLY A 63 -8.13 21.34 13.03
C GLY A 63 -7.41 21.51 14.37
N GLY A 64 -6.08 21.63 14.37
CA GLY A 64 -5.26 21.79 15.58
C GLY A 64 -5.09 20.51 16.39
N ALA A 65 -5.29 19.34 15.78
CA ALA A 65 -5.11 18.07 16.46
C ALA A 65 -3.64 17.86 16.81
N THR A 66 -3.32 17.79 18.10
CA THR A 66 -1.99 17.38 18.59
C THR A 66 -2.14 16.27 19.60
N ALA A 67 -1.08 15.49 19.84
CA ALA A 67 -1.11 14.47 20.89
C ALA A 67 -1.56 15.03 22.25
N GLU A 68 -1.10 16.23 22.59
CA GLU A 68 -1.46 16.93 23.83
C GLU A 68 -2.92 17.39 23.86
N ALA A 69 -3.42 17.91 22.73
CA ALA A 69 -4.79 18.41 22.62
C ALA A 69 -5.83 17.29 22.53
N CYS A 70 -5.49 16.15 21.91
CA CYS A 70 -6.38 15.00 21.78
C CYS A 70 -6.35 14.06 23.01
N ALA A 71 -5.26 14.03 23.79
CA ALA A 71 -5.12 13.15 24.96
C ALA A 71 -6.25 13.21 26.02
N PRO A 72 -6.84 14.37 26.36
CA PRO A 72 -7.91 14.42 27.36
C PRO A 72 -9.28 14.01 26.81
N LEU A 73 -9.42 13.85 25.49
CA LEU A 73 -10.70 13.54 24.83
C LEU A 73 -10.95 12.02 24.86
N SER A 74 -12.17 11.62 25.17
CA SER A 74 -12.61 10.24 24.99
C SER A 74 -12.89 9.92 23.52
N SER A 75 -12.80 8.65 23.12
CA SER A 75 -13.14 8.22 21.75
C SER A 75 -14.55 8.65 21.34
N ALA A 76 -15.51 8.65 22.26
CA ALA A 76 -16.88 9.09 21.99
C ALA A 76 -16.98 10.61 21.73
N GLU A 77 -16.15 11.43 22.39
CA GLU A 77 -16.09 12.88 22.14
C GLU A 77 -15.44 13.20 20.78
N ILE A 78 -14.40 12.42 20.42
CA ILE A 78 -13.74 12.52 19.12
C ILE A 78 -14.75 12.15 18.01
N GLU A 79 -15.41 11.00 18.12
CA GLU A 79 -16.43 10.54 17.17
C GLU A 79 -17.63 11.50 17.05
N ALA A 80 -17.99 12.20 18.12
CA ALA A 80 -19.07 13.17 18.08
C ALA A 80 -18.74 14.44 17.27
N GLY A 81 -17.45 14.75 17.05
CA GLY A 81 -17.02 15.84 16.17
C GLY A 81 -17.61 17.22 16.50
N ALA A 82 -17.91 17.50 17.77
CA ALA A 82 -18.69 18.68 18.17
C ALA A 82 -17.92 20.02 18.07
N THR A 83 -16.60 19.96 18.03
CA THR A 83 -15.68 21.11 17.93
C THR A 83 -14.67 20.91 16.80
N THR A 84 -14.04 21.98 16.34
CA THR A 84 -12.96 21.91 15.36
C THR A 84 -11.81 21.00 15.80
N LEU A 85 -11.46 20.99 17.10
CA LEU A 85 -10.43 20.12 17.64
C LEU A 85 -10.85 18.64 17.60
N THR A 86 -12.07 18.32 18.04
CA THR A 86 -12.57 16.93 18.00
C THR A 86 -12.68 16.41 16.57
N GLN A 87 -13.06 17.25 15.61
CA GLN A 87 -13.06 16.92 14.18
C GLN A 87 -11.63 16.65 13.69
N GLY A 88 -10.68 17.52 14.03
CA GLY A 88 -9.27 17.29 13.67
C GLY A 88 -8.70 16.00 14.28
N CYS A 89 -9.02 15.67 15.54
CA CYS A 89 -8.61 14.42 16.16
C CYS A 89 -9.28 13.20 15.49
N HIS A 90 -10.52 13.35 15.02
CA HIS A 90 -11.24 12.33 14.26
C HIS A 90 -10.62 12.11 12.88
N ASP A 91 -10.32 13.18 12.14
CA ASP A 91 -9.60 13.14 10.87
C ASP A 91 -8.21 12.51 11.02
N ALA A 92 -7.51 12.77 12.13
CA ALA A 92 -6.23 12.13 12.41
C ALA A 92 -6.38 10.60 12.51
N ASN A 93 -7.45 10.12 13.16
CA ASN A 93 -7.75 8.69 13.22
C ASN A 93 -8.19 8.13 11.85
N LEU A 94 -8.95 8.90 11.05
CA LEU A 94 -9.35 8.49 9.69
C LEU A 94 -8.14 8.35 8.75
N ALA A 95 -7.14 9.23 8.85
CA ALA A 95 -5.89 9.12 8.10
C ALA A 95 -5.16 7.79 8.40
N ILE A 96 -5.07 7.40 9.67
CA ILE A 96 -4.46 6.11 10.04
C ILE A 96 -5.32 4.93 9.58
N ALA A 97 -6.64 5.05 9.68
CA ALA A 97 -7.57 4.02 9.25
C ALA A 97 -7.49 3.77 7.73
N ASN A 98 -7.46 4.83 6.91
CA ASN A 98 -7.31 4.72 5.46
C ASN A 98 -5.96 4.07 5.10
N MET A 99 -4.85 4.62 5.61
CA MET A 99 -3.50 4.08 5.42
C MET A 99 -3.39 2.59 5.77
N THR A 100 -3.86 2.19 6.96
CA THR A 100 -3.81 0.79 7.41
C THR A 100 -4.72 -0.10 6.57
N GLY A 101 -5.92 0.38 6.25
CA GLY A 101 -6.88 -0.26 5.37
C GLY A 101 -6.31 -0.61 3.99
N ALA A 102 -5.76 0.38 3.29
CA ALA A 102 -5.13 0.20 1.98
C ALA A 102 -4.00 -0.81 2.00
N ASN A 103 -3.09 -0.66 2.96
CA ASN A 103 -1.98 -1.56 3.17
C ASN A 103 -2.41 -3.00 3.44
N ARG A 104 -3.55 -3.21 4.09
CA ARG A 104 -4.09 -4.53 4.41
C ARG A 104 -4.89 -5.13 3.25
N ILE A 105 -5.61 -4.31 2.48
CA ILE A 105 -6.31 -4.71 1.26
C ILE A 105 -5.30 -5.12 0.18
N LEU A 106 -4.21 -4.37 0.00
CA LEU A 106 -3.20 -4.65 -1.01
C LEU A 106 -2.61 -6.06 -0.84
N ILE A 107 -2.32 -6.46 0.40
CA ILE A 107 -1.84 -7.82 0.69
C ILE A 107 -3.03 -8.81 0.67
N GLY A 108 -4.06 -8.52 1.48
CA GLY A 108 -5.20 -9.40 1.76
C GLY A 108 -5.99 -9.81 0.53
N VAL A 109 -6.28 -8.84 -0.33
CA VAL A 109 -7.05 -9.01 -1.58
C VAL A 109 -6.13 -8.95 -2.78
N GLY A 110 -5.24 -7.97 -2.86
CA GLY A 110 -4.39 -7.75 -4.03
C GLY A 110 -3.45 -8.93 -4.27
N TRP A 111 -2.53 -9.22 -3.35
CA TRP A 111 -1.54 -10.29 -3.53
C TRP A 111 -2.19 -11.67 -3.59
N ALA A 112 -3.10 -11.97 -2.66
CA ALA A 112 -3.78 -13.26 -2.62
C ALA A 112 -4.67 -13.48 -3.86
N GLY A 113 -5.43 -12.45 -4.27
CA GLY A 113 -6.30 -12.50 -5.44
C GLY A 113 -5.51 -12.63 -6.73
N ILE A 114 -4.42 -11.88 -6.88
CA ILE A 114 -3.55 -11.98 -8.06
C ILE A 114 -2.83 -13.34 -8.10
N ALA A 115 -2.38 -13.90 -6.97
CA ALA A 115 -1.80 -15.24 -6.94
C ALA A 115 -2.79 -16.31 -7.43
N ALA A 116 -4.01 -16.30 -6.91
CA ALA A 116 -5.07 -17.20 -7.34
C ALA A 116 -5.43 -17.00 -8.82
N PHE A 117 -5.52 -15.73 -9.26
CA PHE A 117 -5.82 -15.39 -10.64
C PHE A 117 -4.72 -15.84 -11.61
N THR A 118 -3.45 -15.72 -11.22
CA THR A 118 -2.30 -16.17 -12.00
C THR A 118 -2.33 -17.67 -12.23
N VAL A 119 -2.53 -18.48 -11.18
CA VAL A 119 -2.63 -19.94 -11.33
C VAL A 119 -3.85 -20.34 -12.16
N TRP A 120 -5.00 -19.71 -11.93
CA TRP A 120 -6.20 -19.95 -12.75
C TRP A 120 -5.97 -19.62 -14.24
N ARG A 121 -5.26 -18.53 -14.54
CA ARG A 121 -4.92 -18.13 -15.91
C ARG A 121 -3.85 -19.00 -16.54
N ALA A 122 -2.92 -19.55 -15.76
CA ALA A 122 -1.79 -20.34 -16.25
C ALA A 122 -2.23 -21.51 -17.13
N ALA A 123 -3.38 -22.13 -16.83
CA ALA A 123 -4.00 -23.18 -17.65
C ALA A 123 -4.30 -22.75 -19.10
N THR A 124 -4.44 -21.44 -19.34
CA THR A 124 -4.71 -20.86 -20.67
C THR A 124 -3.53 -20.08 -21.25
N THR A 125 -2.70 -19.48 -20.41
CA THR A 125 -1.60 -18.60 -20.82
C THR A 125 -0.24 -19.29 -20.89
N ASN A 126 -0.10 -20.49 -20.30
CA ASN A 126 1.18 -21.20 -20.13
C ASN A 126 2.28 -20.29 -19.53
N ASP A 127 1.92 -19.55 -18.48
CA ASP A 127 2.85 -18.64 -17.80
C ASP A 127 3.99 -19.46 -17.14
N PRO A 128 5.27 -19.25 -17.53
CA PRO A 128 6.39 -20.03 -17.02
C PRO A 128 6.68 -19.78 -15.53
N ALA A 129 6.12 -18.70 -14.95
CA ALA A 129 6.28 -18.43 -13.54
C ALA A 129 5.43 -19.37 -12.65
N VAL A 130 4.49 -20.14 -13.22
CA VAL A 130 3.63 -21.05 -12.46
C VAL A 130 4.16 -22.47 -12.48
N GLU A 131 4.39 -23.02 -11.29
CA GLU A 131 4.74 -24.42 -11.10
C GLU A 131 3.52 -25.24 -10.68
N ASP A 132 3.14 -26.21 -11.51
CA ASP A 132 2.13 -27.22 -11.21
C ASP A 132 2.72 -28.26 -10.25
N ARG A 133 2.07 -28.44 -9.09
CA ARG A 133 2.55 -29.33 -8.02
C ARG A 133 1.44 -30.28 -7.60
N GLU A 134 1.73 -31.57 -7.53
CA GLU A 134 0.78 -32.58 -7.07
C GLU A 134 0.25 -32.28 -5.66
N GLY A 135 -1.08 -32.17 -5.52
CA GLY A 135 -1.74 -31.93 -4.24
C GLY A 135 -2.91 -30.95 -4.33
N VAL A 136 -3.54 -30.66 -3.19
CA VAL A 136 -4.63 -29.69 -3.09
C VAL A 136 -4.06 -28.30 -2.79
N LEU A 137 -4.31 -27.35 -3.70
CA LEU A 137 -3.87 -25.95 -3.64
C LEU A 137 -2.34 -25.80 -3.47
N SER A 138 -1.59 -26.72 -4.09
CA SER A 138 -0.12 -26.79 -4.01
C SER A 138 0.60 -25.98 -5.07
N ASP A 139 -0.10 -25.60 -6.14
CA ASP A 139 0.46 -24.78 -7.22
C ASP A 139 1.08 -23.49 -6.67
N ALA A 140 2.20 -23.10 -7.27
CA ALA A 140 3.00 -21.99 -6.80
C ALA A 140 3.30 -20.99 -7.92
N VAL A 141 3.25 -19.70 -7.58
CA VAL A 141 3.78 -18.64 -8.42
C VAL A 141 5.20 -18.36 -7.96
N THR A 142 6.17 -18.54 -8.85
CA THR A 142 7.58 -18.19 -8.64
C THR A 142 7.79 -16.70 -8.90
N LEU A 143 8.56 -16.07 -8.03
CA LEU A 143 8.88 -14.66 -8.08
C LEU A 143 10.33 -14.45 -8.50
N ASP A 144 10.61 -13.30 -9.10
CA ASP A 144 11.99 -12.91 -9.39
C ASP A 144 12.77 -12.79 -8.08
N ARG A 145 14.06 -13.10 -8.10
CA ARG A 145 14.95 -12.89 -6.96
C ARG A 145 15.37 -11.43 -6.81
N ASP A 146 15.17 -10.63 -7.85
CA ASP A 146 15.48 -9.19 -7.82
C ASP A 146 14.69 -8.45 -6.74
N ILE A 147 13.50 -8.94 -6.36
CA ILE A 147 12.68 -8.37 -5.27
C ILE A 147 13.27 -8.59 -3.86
N ALA A 148 14.42 -9.28 -3.74
CA ALA A 148 15.06 -9.54 -2.45
C ALA A 148 15.33 -8.22 -1.69
N THR A 149 15.69 -7.18 -2.42
CA THR A 149 15.94 -5.85 -1.88
C THR A 149 14.67 -5.25 -1.30
N GLU A 150 13.57 -5.28 -2.05
CA GLU A 150 12.25 -4.78 -1.69
C GLU A 150 11.75 -5.48 -0.43
N ILE A 151 11.84 -6.82 -0.39
CA ILE A 151 11.45 -7.60 0.78
C ILE A 151 12.31 -7.25 2.00
N ALA A 152 13.63 -7.05 1.84
CA ALA A 152 14.51 -6.68 2.95
C ALA A 152 14.17 -5.30 3.51
N PHE A 153 13.90 -4.30 2.65
CA PHE A 153 13.47 -2.97 3.08
C PHE A 153 12.08 -3.01 3.70
N LEU A 154 11.14 -3.79 3.17
CA LEU A 154 9.83 -4.04 3.76
C LEU A 154 9.93 -4.68 5.16
N LEU A 155 10.87 -5.60 5.38
CA LEU A 155 11.12 -6.17 6.70
C LEU A 155 11.60 -5.12 7.70
N LEU A 156 12.49 -4.21 7.28
CA LEU A 156 12.94 -3.09 8.12
C LEU A 156 11.80 -2.12 8.43
N ALA A 157 11.01 -1.73 7.43
CA ALA A 157 9.83 -0.88 7.60
C ALA A 157 8.81 -1.52 8.54
N THR A 158 8.55 -2.82 8.37
CA THR A 158 7.65 -3.59 9.24
C THR A 158 8.16 -3.67 10.67
N GLY A 159 9.47 -3.88 10.87
CA GLY A 159 10.09 -3.84 12.19
C GLY A 159 9.93 -2.49 12.87
N TRP A 160 10.10 -1.40 12.14
CA TRP A 160 9.88 -0.04 12.66
C TRP A 160 8.40 0.24 12.96
N ALA A 161 7.49 -0.21 12.11
CA ALA A 161 6.05 0.00 12.28
C ALA A 161 5.51 -0.57 13.60
N PHE A 162 6.11 -1.63 14.16
CA PHE A 162 5.76 -2.12 15.50
C PHE A 162 6.10 -1.14 16.62
N LEU A 163 7.09 -0.27 16.42
CA LEU A 163 7.54 0.72 17.39
C LEU A 163 6.70 2.00 17.34
N VAL A 164 6.06 2.31 16.20
CA VAL A 164 5.28 3.55 15.99
C VAL A 164 4.20 3.75 17.08
N PRO A 165 3.36 2.75 17.42
CA PRO A 165 2.37 2.92 18.49
C PRO A 165 2.94 3.17 19.88
N LEU A 166 4.22 2.87 20.11
CA LEU A 166 4.90 3.15 21.39
C LEU A 166 5.33 4.61 21.52
N GLY A 167 5.35 5.37 20.41
CA GLY A 167 5.85 6.75 20.32
C GLY A 167 4.82 7.85 20.61
N GLY A 168 3.56 7.51 20.94
CA GLY A 168 2.50 8.48 21.21
C GLY A 168 1.90 9.19 19.99
N GLY A 169 2.26 8.74 18.78
CA GLY A 169 1.80 9.26 17.49
C GLY A 169 2.83 9.02 16.39
N ILE A 170 2.58 9.53 15.17
CA ILE A 170 3.56 9.51 14.07
C ILE A 170 4.33 10.82 14.06
N GLY A 171 5.60 10.77 14.50
CA GLY A 171 6.42 11.96 14.70
C GLY A 171 7.49 12.18 13.63
N LEU A 172 8.37 13.16 13.89
CA LEU A 172 9.51 13.46 13.03
C LEU A 172 10.47 12.26 12.93
N LEU A 173 10.67 11.51 14.01
CA LEU A 173 11.58 10.36 14.00
C LEU A 173 11.08 9.26 13.05
N ASP A 174 9.80 8.91 13.12
CA ASP A 174 9.19 7.92 12.24
C ASP A 174 9.24 8.38 10.78
N THR A 175 8.94 9.67 10.56
CA THR A 175 9.01 10.29 9.23
C THR A 175 10.41 10.19 8.65
N LEU A 176 11.43 10.62 9.39
CA LEU A 176 12.82 10.60 8.92
C LEU A 176 13.31 9.17 8.68
N PHE A 177 12.93 8.22 9.53
CA PHE A 177 13.31 6.82 9.37
C PHE A 177 12.64 6.21 8.13
N LEU A 178 11.31 6.29 8.01
CA LEU A 178 10.56 5.64 6.92
C LEU A 178 10.81 6.30 5.56
N VAL A 179 10.83 7.63 5.49
CA VAL A 179 11.17 8.34 4.25
C VAL A 179 12.64 8.11 3.90
N GLY A 180 13.54 8.15 4.88
CA GLY A 180 14.96 7.86 4.66
C GLY A 180 15.20 6.43 4.15
N LEU A 181 14.43 5.46 4.66
CA LEU A 181 14.44 4.08 4.20
C LEU A 181 14.00 3.98 2.74
N TYR A 182 12.90 4.64 2.37
CA TYR A 182 12.42 4.65 0.97
C TYR A 182 13.38 5.37 0.02
N VAL A 183 13.93 6.52 0.41
CA VAL A 183 14.92 7.25 -0.39
C VAL A 183 16.18 6.42 -0.60
N THR A 184 16.62 5.67 0.43
CA THR A 184 17.75 4.75 0.33
C THR A 184 17.45 3.60 -0.63
N TYR A 185 16.25 3.02 -0.55
CA TYR A 185 15.78 1.98 -1.47
C TYR A 185 15.80 2.48 -2.92
N ILE A 186 15.17 3.63 -3.19
CA ILE A 186 15.17 4.21 -4.54
C ILE A 186 16.62 4.43 -5.00
N GLY A 187 17.47 5.07 -4.19
CA GLY A 187 18.87 5.30 -4.52
C GLY A 187 19.68 4.03 -4.82
N LEU A 188 19.29 2.89 -4.24
CA LEU A 188 19.86 1.58 -4.54
C LEU A 188 19.36 1.07 -5.91
N VAL A 189 18.05 1.08 -6.14
CA VAL A 189 17.43 0.65 -7.41
C VAL A 189 17.93 1.49 -8.59
N LEU A 190 18.14 2.80 -8.41
CA LEU A 190 18.64 3.69 -9.48
C LEU A 190 20.06 3.32 -9.96
N LYS A 191 20.83 2.63 -9.13
CA LYS A 191 22.22 2.23 -9.43
C LYS A 191 22.34 0.81 -9.94
N SER A 192 21.34 -0.02 -9.71
CA SER A 192 21.26 -1.36 -10.28
C SER A 192 20.80 -1.23 -11.73
N ASP A 193 21.61 -1.70 -12.69
CA ASP A 193 21.22 -1.83 -14.09
C ASP A 193 20.13 -2.93 -14.22
N VAL A 194 18.93 -2.65 -13.71
CA VAL A 194 17.77 -3.51 -13.95
C VAL A 194 17.45 -3.34 -15.42
N GLU A 195 17.50 -4.35 -16.28
CA GLU A 195 17.00 -4.24 -17.66
C GLU A 195 15.47 -4.36 -17.64
N THR A 196 14.72 -3.29 -17.91
CA THR A 196 13.29 -3.42 -18.24
C THR A 196 13.14 -3.38 -19.74
N SER A 197 12.53 -4.42 -20.30
CA SER A 197 12.31 -4.57 -21.74
C SER A 197 11.64 -3.35 -22.38
N ASP A 198 12.16 -2.90 -23.52
CA ASP A 198 11.67 -1.83 -24.43
C ASP A 198 10.26 -2.10 -25.03
N HIS A 199 9.30 -2.44 -24.19
CA HIS A 199 7.98 -2.89 -24.61
C HIS A 199 6.88 -2.02 -24.02
N THR A 200 7.03 -0.70 -24.11
CA THR A 200 5.88 0.21 -23.99
C THR A 200 4.89 -0.10 -25.12
N VAL A 201 3.62 -0.22 -24.76
CA VAL A 201 2.52 -0.58 -25.67
C VAL A 201 1.31 0.32 -25.43
N GLY A 202 0.37 0.36 -26.36
CA GLY A 202 -0.87 1.13 -26.18
C GLY A 202 -0.64 2.65 -26.20
N VAL A 203 -1.30 3.36 -25.28
CA VAL A 203 -1.33 4.82 -25.22
C VAL A 203 0.06 5.43 -25.03
N PRO A 204 0.92 4.93 -24.12
CA PRO A 204 2.29 5.44 -23.98
C PRO A 204 3.10 5.32 -25.26
N LYS A 205 3.06 4.16 -25.94
CA LYS A 205 3.75 3.96 -27.22
C LYS A 205 3.26 4.93 -28.30
N TYR A 206 1.97 5.27 -28.29
CA TYR A 206 1.42 6.25 -29.23
C TYR A 206 2.01 7.64 -29.00
N PHE A 207 2.02 8.14 -27.76
CA PHE A 207 2.60 9.46 -27.44
C PHE A 207 4.11 9.49 -27.57
N GLN A 208 4.81 8.38 -27.29
CA GLN A 208 6.25 8.28 -27.48
C GLN A 208 6.66 8.45 -28.96
N LYS A 209 5.77 8.25 -29.93
CA LYS A 209 6.05 8.53 -31.35
C LYS A 209 6.00 10.01 -31.71
N TRP A 210 5.36 10.85 -30.90
CA TRP A 210 5.25 12.28 -31.18
C TRP A 210 6.63 12.95 -31.09
N SER A 211 6.88 13.98 -31.89
CA SER A 211 8.14 14.72 -31.87
C SER A 211 8.17 15.73 -30.71
N MET A 212 9.36 16.25 -30.42
CA MET A 212 9.48 17.48 -29.62
C MET A 212 8.83 18.64 -30.40
N PRO A 213 8.15 19.59 -29.72
CA PRO A 213 7.91 19.70 -28.27
C PRO A 213 6.62 19.02 -27.78
N TRP A 214 5.85 18.40 -28.67
CA TRP A 214 4.50 17.90 -28.37
C TRP A 214 4.47 16.75 -27.37
N ARG A 215 5.51 15.90 -27.36
CA ARG A 215 5.59 14.76 -26.44
C ARG A 215 5.69 15.18 -24.95
N PRO A 216 6.64 16.04 -24.53
CA PRO A 216 6.63 16.56 -23.15
C PRO A 216 5.38 17.36 -22.81
N LEU A 217 4.81 18.11 -23.77
CA LEU A 217 3.58 18.87 -23.54
C LEU A 217 2.39 17.96 -23.21
N VAL A 218 2.22 16.83 -23.91
CA VAL A 218 1.15 15.89 -23.58
C VAL A 218 1.40 15.20 -22.24
N VAL A 219 2.65 14.87 -21.91
CA VAL A 219 3.02 14.33 -20.58
C VAL A 219 2.64 15.32 -19.47
N LEU A 220 3.05 16.60 -19.59
CA LEU A 220 2.72 17.64 -18.62
C LEU A 220 1.21 17.88 -18.54
N ALA A 221 0.50 17.85 -19.67
CA ALA A 221 -0.95 17.98 -19.69
C ALA A 221 -1.65 16.81 -18.98
N LEU A 222 -1.20 15.56 -19.21
CA LEU A 222 -1.70 14.38 -18.51
C LEU A 222 -1.48 14.49 -17.00
N PHE A 223 -0.28 14.88 -16.57
CA PHE A 223 0.01 15.07 -15.15
C PHE A 223 -0.82 16.19 -14.52
N ALA A 224 -0.84 17.38 -15.13
CA ALA A 224 -1.56 18.53 -14.60
C ALA A 224 -3.07 18.28 -14.55
N TYR A 225 -3.65 17.71 -15.62
CA TYR A 225 -5.07 17.39 -15.68
C TYR A 225 -5.44 16.34 -14.64
N SER A 226 -4.68 15.25 -14.55
CA SER A 226 -4.97 14.16 -13.62
C SER A 226 -4.78 14.59 -12.16
N GLY A 227 -3.73 15.37 -11.87
CA GLY A 227 -3.50 15.93 -10.55
C GLY A 227 -4.62 16.88 -10.13
N LEU A 228 -5.06 17.77 -11.02
CA LEU A 228 -6.21 18.65 -10.76
C LEU A 228 -7.51 17.85 -10.53
N LEU A 229 -7.73 16.81 -11.33
CA LEU A 229 -8.92 15.97 -11.24
C LEU A 229 -8.93 15.19 -9.92
N ILE A 230 -7.82 14.57 -9.52
CA ILE A 230 -7.69 13.88 -8.22
C ILE A 230 -7.91 14.87 -7.07
N PHE A 231 -7.22 16.01 -7.11
CA PHE A 231 -7.31 17.04 -6.08
C PHE A 231 -8.74 17.56 -5.87
N THR A 232 -9.51 17.73 -6.95
CA THR A 232 -10.90 18.22 -6.87
C THR A 232 -11.92 17.11 -6.63
N ALA A 233 -11.60 15.85 -6.94
CA ALA A 233 -12.52 14.72 -6.79
C ALA A 233 -12.37 13.99 -5.45
N VAL A 234 -11.22 14.06 -4.78
CA VAL A 234 -10.93 13.28 -3.57
C VAL A 234 -11.85 13.64 -2.39
N GLU A 235 -12.06 14.93 -2.14
CA GLU A 235 -12.92 15.40 -1.05
C GLU A 235 -14.40 15.00 -1.23
N PRO A 236 -15.05 15.26 -2.38
CA PRO A 236 -16.43 14.82 -2.57
C PRO A 236 -16.57 13.29 -2.64
N PHE A 237 -15.50 12.57 -3.00
CA PHE A 237 -15.46 11.12 -2.94
C PHE A 237 -15.44 10.61 -1.49
N ALA A 238 -14.50 11.10 -0.68
CA ALA A 238 -14.28 10.66 0.70
C ALA A 238 -15.47 11.00 1.61
N HIS A 239 -15.86 12.28 1.69
CA HIS A 239 -17.03 12.70 2.47
C HIS A 239 -18.34 12.08 1.95
N GLY A 240 -18.43 11.84 0.63
CA GLY A 240 -19.58 11.15 0.05
C GLY A 240 -19.69 9.69 0.51
N LEU A 241 -18.56 8.98 0.66
CA LEU A 241 -18.53 7.62 1.20
C LEU A 241 -18.92 7.59 2.68
N GLU A 242 -18.44 8.54 3.47
CA GLU A 242 -18.84 8.72 4.87
C GLU A 242 -20.36 8.89 4.99
N GLU A 243 -20.93 9.82 4.22
CA GLU A 243 -22.36 10.10 4.25
C GLU A 243 -23.19 8.88 3.80
N ILE A 244 -22.75 8.14 2.77
CA ILE A 244 -23.39 6.88 2.37
C ILE A 244 -23.32 5.87 3.51
N GLY A 245 -22.19 5.74 4.19
CA GLY A 245 -22.02 4.88 5.36
C GLY A 245 -23.05 5.20 6.43
N LEU A 246 -23.08 6.45 6.90
CA LEU A 246 -23.97 6.91 7.96
C LEU A 246 -25.45 6.68 7.63
N ARG A 247 -25.87 6.96 6.39
CA ARG A 247 -27.25 6.72 5.92
C ARG A 247 -27.65 5.24 5.96
N ASN A 248 -26.69 4.32 5.92
CA ASN A 248 -26.89 2.88 6.01
C ASN A 248 -26.54 2.31 7.42
N GLY A 249 -26.19 3.18 8.38
CA GLY A 249 -25.75 2.81 9.73
C GLY A 249 -24.38 2.13 9.77
N ILE A 250 -23.53 2.39 8.77
CA ILE A 250 -22.14 1.92 8.71
C ILE A 250 -21.23 3.08 9.14
N PRO A 251 -20.34 2.90 10.12
CA PRO A 251 -19.45 3.98 10.55
C PRO A 251 -18.51 4.46 9.44
N GLU A 252 -18.17 5.75 9.49
CA GLU A 252 -17.22 6.41 8.58
C GLU A 252 -15.90 5.65 8.51
N PHE A 253 -15.34 5.26 9.67
CA PHE A 253 -14.14 4.44 9.77
C PHE A 253 -14.18 3.19 8.88
N PHE A 254 -15.31 2.48 8.81
CA PHE A 254 -15.41 1.28 7.98
C PHE A 254 -15.41 1.64 6.48
N MET A 255 -16.07 2.72 6.11
CA MET A 255 -16.09 3.22 4.72
C MET A 255 -14.71 3.66 4.27
N ILE A 256 -14.01 4.41 5.12
CA ILE A 256 -12.69 4.96 4.82
C ILE A 256 -11.59 3.91 4.92
N GLN A 257 -11.66 2.95 5.84
CA GLN A 257 -10.65 1.89 5.94
C GLN A 257 -10.80 0.81 4.85
N TRP A 258 -12.01 0.53 4.37
CA TRP A 258 -12.22 -0.62 3.49
C TRP A 258 -12.76 -0.28 2.10
N VAL A 259 -13.63 0.73 1.98
CA VAL A 259 -14.29 1.05 0.71
C VAL A 259 -13.48 2.06 -0.09
N ALA A 260 -12.95 3.10 0.57
CA ALA A 260 -12.11 4.10 -0.09
C ALA A 260 -10.84 3.46 -0.71
N PRO A 261 -10.01 2.71 0.04
CA PRO A 261 -8.84 2.02 -0.52
C PRO A 261 -9.16 1.05 -1.64
N LEU A 262 -10.27 0.30 -1.53
CA LEU A 262 -10.66 -0.62 -2.60
C LEU A 262 -10.88 0.11 -3.94
N ALA A 263 -11.37 1.36 -3.90
CA ALA A 263 -11.57 2.18 -5.08
C ALA A 263 -10.30 2.90 -5.55
N SER A 264 -9.48 3.43 -4.64
CA SER A 264 -8.22 4.13 -4.96
C SER A 264 -7.11 3.16 -5.43
N GLU A 265 -7.11 1.91 -4.97
CA GLU A 265 -6.17 0.85 -5.36
C GLU A 265 -6.63 0.05 -6.60
N ALA A 266 -7.91 0.17 -6.99
CA ALA A 266 -8.45 -0.52 -8.15
C ALA A 266 -7.67 -0.27 -9.46
N PRO A 267 -7.22 0.96 -9.80
CA PRO A 267 -6.42 1.18 -11.01
C PRO A 267 -5.16 0.30 -11.03
N GLU A 268 -4.42 0.23 -9.91
CA GLU A 268 -3.22 -0.58 -9.79
C GLU A 268 -3.53 -2.08 -9.96
N LEU A 269 -4.53 -2.58 -9.23
CA LEU A 269 -4.94 -3.99 -9.31
C LEU A 269 -5.41 -4.39 -10.73
N ILE A 270 -6.09 -3.49 -11.45
CA ILE A 270 -6.51 -3.72 -12.84
C ILE A 270 -5.29 -3.82 -13.75
N VAL A 271 -4.31 -2.92 -13.61
CA VAL A 271 -3.06 -2.96 -14.40
C VAL A 271 -2.34 -4.29 -14.17
N VAL A 272 -2.21 -4.72 -12.92
CA VAL A 272 -1.57 -5.99 -12.56
C VAL A 272 -2.34 -7.19 -13.14
N ALA A 273 -3.67 -7.22 -13.04
CA ALA A 273 -4.49 -8.27 -13.65
C ALA A 273 -4.31 -8.34 -15.18
N VAL A 274 -4.14 -7.20 -15.86
CA VAL A 274 -3.84 -7.15 -17.30
C VAL A 274 -2.45 -7.72 -17.60
N LEU A 275 -1.44 -7.52 -16.74
CA LEU A 275 -0.11 -8.13 -16.89
C LEU A 275 -0.17 -9.65 -16.73
N VAL A 276 -0.94 -10.15 -15.77
CA VAL A 276 -1.17 -11.60 -15.59
C VAL A 276 -1.81 -12.21 -16.84
N ASN A 277 -2.81 -11.55 -17.44
CA ASN A 277 -3.43 -12.00 -18.69
C ASN A 277 -2.44 -12.10 -19.87
N LYS A 278 -1.30 -11.42 -19.78
CA LYS A 278 -0.23 -11.43 -20.80
C LYS A 278 0.91 -12.39 -20.46
N ALA A 279 0.73 -13.30 -19.50
CA ALA A 279 1.79 -14.18 -18.99
C ALA A 279 3.02 -13.40 -18.47
N ARG A 280 2.77 -12.27 -17.80
CA ARG A 280 3.79 -11.43 -17.16
C ARG A 280 3.53 -11.31 -15.66
N SER A 281 3.21 -12.44 -15.02
CA SER A 281 2.84 -12.47 -13.61
C SER A 281 3.95 -11.96 -12.69
N THR A 282 5.22 -12.32 -12.94
CA THR A 282 6.38 -11.82 -12.17
C THR A 282 6.46 -10.30 -12.16
N ALA A 283 6.27 -9.64 -13.31
CA ALA A 283 6.25 -8.17 -13.38
C ALA A 283 5.08 -7.57 -12.59
N GLY A 284 3.91 -8.22 -12.62
CA GLY A 284 2.75 -7.83 -11.83
C GLY A 284 3.00 -7.92 -10.32
N PHE A 285 3.62 -9.00 -9.85
CA PHE A 285 3.99 -9.14 -8.44
C PHE A 285 5.07 -8.15 -8.00
N ASN A 286 6.09 -7.91 -8.82
CA ASN A 286 7.12 -6.92 -8.53
C ASN A 286 6.50 -5.53 -8.35
N ALA A 287 5.53 -5.17 -9.20
CA ALA A 287 4.78 -3.92 -9.06
C ALA A 287 4.02 -3.83 -7.72
N LEU A 288 3.25 -4.88 -7.36
CA LEU A 288 2.49 -4.90 -6.11
C LEU A 288 3.39 -4.85 -4.86
N ILE A 289 4.54 -5.52 -4.88
CA ILE A 289 5.49 -5.53 -3.76
C ILE A 289 6.17 -4.16 -3.64
N SER A 290 6.55 -3.55 -4.77
CA SER A 290 7.11 -2.20 -4.79
C SER A 290 6.09 -1.15 -4.31
N SER A 291 4.82 -1.29 -4.72
CA SER A 291 3.74 -0.40 -4.26
C SER A 291 3.53 -0.54 -2.75
N LYS A 292 3.53 -1.76 -2.22
CA LYS A 292 3.48 -2.00 -0.77
C LYS A 292 4.64 -1.33 -0.04
N LEU A 293 5.86 -1.38 -0.57
CA LEU A 293 7.01 -0.70 0.03
C LEU A 293 6.79 0.80 0.09
N ASN A 294 6.31 1.41 -0.99
CA ASN A 294 5.98 2.82 -1.04
C ASN A 294 4.88 3.20 -0.01
N GLN A 295 3.77 2.47 0.02
CA GLN A 295 2.65 2.68 0.95
C GLN A 295 3.03 2.44 2.42
N TRP A 296 3.97 1.52 2.68
CA TRP A 296 4.40 1.18 4.04
C TRP A 296 5.64 1.95 4.51
N THR A 297 6.06 2.96 3.75
CA THR A 297 7.18 3.85 4.12
C THR A 297 6.88 5.31 3.78
N LEU A 298 6.96 5.68 2.50
CA LEU A 298 6.85 7.06 2.03
C LEU A 298 5.47 7.66 2.34
N LEU A 299 4.40 6.88 2.19
CA LEU A 299 3.04 7.34 2.49
C LEU A 299 2.89 7.72 3.96
N ILE A 300 3.36 6.87 4.88
CA ILE A 300 3.38 7.14 6.34
C ILE A 300 4.16 8.42 6.65
N GLY A 301 5.29 8.64 5.97
CA GLY A 301 6.04 9.88 6.10
C GLY A 301 5.30 11.10 5.54
N THR A 302 4.58 10.91 4.43
CA THR A 302 3.87 11.98 3.74
C THR A 302 2.68 12.47 4.56
N ILE A 303 1.91 11.58 5.20
CA ILE A 303 0.82 12.00 6.10
C ILE A 303 1.35 12.87 7.25
N ALA A 304 2.47 12.51 7.86
CA ALA A 304 3.07 13.29 8.94
C ALA A 304 3.60 14.66 8.48
N VAL A 305 4.15 14.73 7.26
CA VAL A 305 4.59 15.99 6.64
C VAL A 305 3.41 16.90 6.31
N VAL A 306 2.38 16.37 5.65
CA VAL A 306 1.17 17.12 5.27
C VAL A 306 0.47 17.66 6.51
N TYR A 307 0.31 16.82 7.52
CA TYR A 307 -0.22 17.21 8.83
C TYR A 307 0.59 18.36 9.47
N SER A 308 1.93 18.26 9.51
CA SER A 308 2.78 19.30 10.09
C SER A 308 2.69 20.63 9.32
N ILE A 309 2.57 20.57 7.99
CA ILE A 309 2.36 21.77 7.16
C ILE A 309 1.03 22.43 7.51
N ALA A 310 -0.06 21.65 7.59
CA ALA A 310 -1.39 22.15 7.90
C ALA A 310 -1.50 22.71 9.32
N LEU A 311 -0.77 22.11 10.27
CA LEU A 311 -0.65 22.61 11.65
C LEU A 311 0.13 23.93 11.75
N GLY A 312 0.97 24.25 10.76
CA GLY A 312 1.85 25.41 10.77
C GLY A 312 3.12 25.23 11.62
N GLY A 313 3.50 24.00 11.94
CA GLY A 313 4.65 23.66 12.77
C GLY A 313 4.97 22.17 12.79
N LEU A 314 6.14 21.80 13.31
CA LEU A 314 6.48 20.39 13.48
C LEU A 314 5.61 19.77 14.57
N GLY A 315 4.73 18.85 14.19
CA GLY A 315 3.82 18.15 15.08
C GLY A 315 4.04 16.63 15.05
N THR A 316 3.33 15.94 15.94
CA THR A 316 3.20 14.47 15.94
C THR A 316 1.74 14.14 15.68
N LEU A 317 1.46 13.43 14.58
CA LEU A 317 0.10 13.06 14.20
C LEU A 317 -0.49 12.15 15.29
N PRO A 318 -1.53 12.59 16.03
CA PRO A 318 -2.09 11.81 17.12
C PRO A 318 -2.99 10.70 16.59
N PHE A 319 -3.08 9.61 17.33
CA PHE A 319 -4.04 8.54 17.09
C PHE A 319 -4.40 7.83 18.39
N ASP A 320 -5.57 7.22 18.42
CA ASP A 320 -6.07 6.55 19.64
C ASP A 320 -5.57 5.09 19.79
N SER A 321 -5.99 4.44 20.88
CA SER A 321 -5.62 3.05 21.14
C SER A 321 -6.13 2.06 20.10
N LYS A 322 -7.26 2.34 19.44
CA LYS A 322 -7.79 1.48 18.38
C LYS A 322 -6.90 1.59 17.14
N GLN A 323 -6.53 2.79 16.74
CA GLN A 323 -5.62 3.03 15.61
C GLN A 323 -4.21 2.49 15.87
N ALA A 324 -3.72 2.54 17.11
CA ALA A 324 -2.51 1.84 17.52
C ALA A 324 -2.59 0.32 17.22
N ALA A 325 -3.73 -0.31 17.54
CA ALA A 325 -3.96 -1.73 17.23
C ALA A 325 -4.08 -1.99 15.71
N GLU A 326 -4.64 -1.06 14.94
CA GLU A 326 -4.69 -1.14 13.47
C GLU A 326 -3.29 -1.08 12.84
N ILE A 327 -2.39 -0.25 13.36
CA ILE A 327 -0.99 -0.23 12.93
C ILE A 327 -0.32 -1.57 13.25
N TRP A 328 -0.53 -2.11 14.46
CA TRP A 328 0.07 -3.40 14.85
C TRP A 328 -0.43 -4.59 14.02
N ILE A 329 -1.74 -4.71 13.77
CA ILE A 329 -2.26 -5.78 12.91
C ILE A 329 -1.75 -5.65 11.48
N THR A 330 -1.61 -4.42 10.97
CA THR A 330 -1.04 -4.18 9.63
C THR A 330 0.43 -4.56 9.56
N ALA A 331 1.21 -4.22 10.59
CA ALA A 331 2.60 -4.66 10.71
C ALA A 331 2.70 -6.19 10.83
N ALA A 332 1.82 -6.83 11.59
CA ALA A 332 1.80 -8.28 11.74
C ALA A 332 1.38 -9.01 10.45
N GLN A 333 0.39 -8.50 9.72
CA GLN A 333 0.02 -9.03 8.41
C GLN A 333 1.17 -8.87 7.41
N SER A 334 1.84 -7.71 7.41
CA SER A 334 3.03 -7.47 6.59
C SER A 334 4.15 -8.44 6.96
N TYR A 335 4.40 -8.68 8.25
CA TYR A 335 5.38 -9.65 8.74
C TYR A 335 5.07 -11.08 8.28
N PHE A 336 3.81 -11.51 8.38
CA PHE A 336 3.37 -12.82 7.89
C PHE A 336 3.49 -12.95 6.37
N ALA A 337 3.08 -11.91 5.62
CA ALA A 337 3.21 -11.88 4.17
C ALA A 337 4.67 -11.97 3.72
N LEU A 338 5.58 -11.25 4.39
CA LEU A 338 7.02 -11.33 4.10
C LEU A 338 7.57 -12.72 4.46
N ALA A 339 7.07 -13.37 5.51
CA ALA A 339 7.43 -14.75 5.85
C ALA A 339 7.01 -15.75 4.76
N ILE A 340 5.90 -15.49 4.06
CA ILE A 340 5.50 -16.24 2.86
C ILE A 340 6.50 -15.96 1.72
N LEU A 341 6.86 -14.70 1.46
CA LEU A 341 7.69 -14.33 0.31
C LEU A 341 9.18 -14.70 0.39
N VAL A 342 9.73 -15.08 1.55
CA VAL A 342 11.20 -15.25 1.70
C VAL A 342 11.83 -16.36 0.88
N ASN A 343 11.04 -17.29 0.37
CA ASN A 343 11.49 -18.33 -0.56
C ASN A 343 11.24 -17.96 -2.04
N PHE A 344 10.79 -16.73 -2.33
CA PHE A 344 10.46 -16.24 -3.68
C PHE A 344 9.38 -17.07 -4.38
N GLU A 345 8.45 -17.62 -3.60
CA GLU A 345 7.32 -18.38 -4.12
C GLU A 345 6.07 -18.07 -3.29
N ILE A 346 4.91 -18.05 -3.94
CA ILE A 346 3.60 -17.97 -3.26
C ILE A 346 2.77 -19.16 -3.71
N THR A 347 2.47 -20.07 -2.79
CA THR A 347 1.52 -21.16 -3.06
C THR A 347 0.08 -20.67 -2.95
N ILE A 348 -0.84 -21.33 -3.67
CA ILE A 348 -2.27 -21.03 -3.55
C ILE A 348 -2.78 -21.25 -2.13
N ARG A 349 -2.26 -22.24 -1.41
CA ARG A 349 -2.58 -22.44 0.01
C ARG A 349 -2.22 -21.21 0.86
N GLU A 350 -1.03 -20.65 0.66
CA GLU A 350 -0.61 -19.44 1.40
C GLU A 350 -1.46 -18.23 1.02
N ALA A 351 -1.79 -18.06 -0.26
CA ALA A 351 -2.70 -17.01 -0.72
C ALA A 351 -4.10 -17.15 -0.09
N VAL A 352 -4.66 -18.36 -0.03
CA VAL A 352 -5.96 -18.64 0.60
C VAL A 352 -5.91 -18.41 2.11
N VAL A 353 -4.85 -18.81 2.80
CA VAL A 353 -4.69 -18.53 4.23
C VAL A 353 -4.60 -17.03 4.49
N LEU A 354 -3.83 -16.31 3.67
CA LEU A 354 -3.67 -14.86 3.78
C LEU A 354 -5.00 -14.13 3.56
N PHE A 355 -5.72 -14.47 2.48
CA PHE A 355 -7.06 -13.93 2.21
C PHE A 355 -8.04 -14.31 3.32
N GLY A 356 -8.00 -15.57 3.78
CA GLY A 356 -8.87 -16.09 4.83
C GLY A 356 -8.71 -15.35 6.15
N LEU A 357 -7.47 -15.11 6.60
CA LEU A 357 -7.19 -14.32 7.81
C LEU A 357 -7.59 -12.86 7.65
N PHE A 358 -7.39 -12.29 6.47
CA PHE A 358 -7.81 -10.92 6.17
C PHE A 358 -9.34 -10.78 6.20
N ILE A 359 -10.06 -11.56 5.40
CA ILE A 359 -11.52 -11.42 5.25
C ILE A 359 -12.26 -11.81 6.53
N SER A 360 -11.76 -12.79 7.28
CA SER A 360 -12.34 -13.16 8.58
C SER A 360 -12.23 -12.03 9.59
N GLN A 361 -11.12 -11.28 9.61
CA GLN A 361 -11.01 -10.09 10.45
C GLN A 361 -12.06 -9.04 10.03
N VAL A 362 -12.13 -8.69 8.75
CA VAL A 362 -13.05 -7.65 8.24
C VAL A 362 -14.51 -8.01 8.52
N VAL A 363 -14.90 -9.26 8.25
CA VAL A 363 -16.27 -9.74 8.44
C VAL A 363 -16.65 -9.76 9.92
N VAL A 364 -15.75 -10.22 10.80
CA VAL A 364 -16.02 -10.25 12.24
C VAL A 364 -16.11 -8.83 12.80
N GLU A 365 -15.22 -7.92 12.40
CA GLU A 365 -15.29 -6.51 12.80
C GLU A 365 -16.59 -5.86 12.34
N PHE A 366 -16.97 -6.06 11.07
CA PHE A 366 -18.24 -5.56 10.54
C PHE A 366 -19.45 -6.11 11.31
N ALA A 367 -19.44 -7.41 11.63
CA ALA A 367 -20.52 -8.05 12.38
C ALA A 367 -20.63 -7.51 13.82
N LEU A 368 -19.49 -7.21 14.47
CA LEU A 368 -19.46 -6.56 15.78
C LEU A 368 -20.02 -5.13 15.72
N ILE A 369 -19.56 -4.33 14.78
CA ILE A 369 -20.01 -2.94 14.58
C ILE A 369 -21.51 -2.88 14.31
N ARG A 370 -22.04 -3.82 13.53
CA ARG A 370 -23.47 -3.90 13.20
C ARG A 370 -24.33 -4.53 14.31
N GLY A 371 -23.72 -4.94 15.42
CA GLY A 371 -24.43 -5.62 16.51
C GLY A 371 -25.03 -6.98 16.11
N LEU A 372 -24.54 -7.59 15.04
CA LEU A 372 -25.00 -8.90 14.55
C LEU A 372 -24.48 -10.04 15.42
N VAL A 373 -23.33 -9.82 16.06
CA VAL A 373 -22.69 -10.78 16.97
C VAL A 373 -22.25 -10.03 18.23
N ALA A 374 -22.50 -10.61 19.40
CA ALA A 374 -21.96 -10.14 20.67
C ALA A 374 -20.84 -11.09 21.11
N LEU A 375 -19.59 -10.66 20.95
CA LEU A 375 -18.42 -11.40 21.42
C LEU A 375 -17.99 -10.86 22.80
N PRO A 376 -17.38 -11.70 23.66
CA PRO A 376 -16.96 -11.29 25.00
C PRO A 376 -15.71 -10.39 25.02
N PHE A 377 -15.22 -9.97 23.85
CA PHE A 377 -14.02 -9.15 23.68
C PHE A 377 -14.33 -7.91 22.84
N SER A 378 -13.61 -6.85 23.12
CA SER A 378 -13.66 -5.56 22.41
C SER A 378 -13.05 -5.63 21.01
N SER A 379 -13.34 -4.64 20.16
CA SER A 379 -12.70 -4.52 18.84
C SER A 379 -11.18 -4.41 18.95
N TYR A 380 -10.67 -3.73 19.99
CA TYR A 380 -9.23 -3.65 20.26
C TYR A 380 -8.63 -5.04 20.53
N GLU A 381 -9.25 -5.83 21.41
CA GLU A 381 -8.77 -7.18 21.74
C GLU A 381 -8.85 -8.13 20.54
N LEU A 382 -9.85 -7.97 19.67
CA LEU A 382 -9.92 -8.70 18.40
C LEU A 382 -8.72 -8.39 17.50
N LEU A 383 -8.38 -7.11 17.32
CA LEU A 383 -7.24 -6.68 16.50
C LEU A 383 -5.91 -7.20 17.08
N VAL A 384 -5.74 -7.15 18.40
CA VAL A 384 -4.58 -7.73 19.09
C VAL A 384 -4.54 -9.26 18.92
N GLY A 385 -5.68 -9.95 18.98
CA GLY A 385 -5.78 -11.38 18.75
C GLY A 385 -5.30 -11.79 17.35
N TYR A 386 -5.76 -11.09 16.31
CA TYR A 386 -5.25 -11.30 14.95
C TYR A 386 -3.78 -10.92 14.79
N THR A 387 -3.32 -9.85 15.46
CA THR A 387 -1.90 -9.47 15.50
C THR A 387 -1.05 -10.62 16.01
N VAL A 388 -1.40 -11.21 17.15
CA VAL A 388 -0.69 -12.37 17.73
C VAL A 388 -0.74 -13.57 16.79
N LEU A 389 -1.89 -13.83 16.16
CA LEU A 389 -2.04 -14.93 15.20
C LEU A 389 -1.10 -14.78 14.00
N TYR A 390 -1.08 -13.61 13.36
CA TYR A 390 -0.17 -13.31 12.26
C TYR A 390 1.31 -13.44 12.67
N LEU A 391 1.67 -12.93 13.85
CA LEU A 391 3.03 -13.05 14.38
C LEU A 391 3.41 -14.52 14.61
N ALA A 392 2.54 -15.32 15.23
CA ALA A 392 2.80 -16.73 15.50
C ALA A 392 3.01 -17.52 14.21
N LEU A 393 2.14 -17.32 13.21
CA LEU A 393 2.26 -17.96 11.90
C LEU A 393 3.51 -17.49 11.14
N GLY A 394 3.78 -16.18 11.14
CA GLY A 394 4.95 -15.60 10.49
C GLY A 394 6.25 -16.10 11.10
N THR A 395 6.35 -16.13 12.44
CA THR A 395 7.54 -16.64 13.14
C THR A 395 7.75 -18.12 12.90
N ALA A 396 6.67 -18.93 12.90
CA ALA A 396 6.76 -20.34 12.54
C ALA A 396 7.29 -20.53 11.10
N LEU A 397 6.80 -19.75 10.14
CA LEU A 397 7.28 -19.78 8.76
C LEU A 397 8.75 -19.34 8.66
N PHE A 398 9.17 -18.25 9.30
CA PHE A 398 10.57 -17.83 9.31
C PHE A 398 11.50 -18.88 9.95
N ALA A 399 11.06 -19.55 11.01
CA ALA A 399 11.85 -20.60 11.66
C ALA A 399 12.07 -21.81 10.74
N VAL A 400 11.03 -22.20 9.99
CA VAL A 400 11.10 -23.25 8.96
C VAL A 400 11.94 -22.80 7.76
N ARG A 401 11.77 -21.55 7.30
CA ARG A 401 12.41 -20.95 6.12
C ARG A 401 13.70 -20.18 6.43
N ARG A 402 14.35 -20.42 7.58
CA ARG A 402 15.53 -19.67 8.03
C ARG A 402 16.68 -19.62 7.02
N ARG A 403 16.84 -20.67 6.20
CA ARG A 403 17.85 -20.72 5.13
C ARG A 403 17.50 -19.78 3.98
N SER A 404 16.23 -19.74 3.58
CA SER A 404 15.73 -18.82 2.56
C SER A 404 15.81 -17.37 3.04
N LEU A 405 15.48 -17.12 4.31
CA LEU A 405 15.68 -15.80 4.92
C LEU A 405 17.16 -15.36 4.90
N ALA A 406 18.09 -16.25 5.26
CA ALA A 406 19.52 -15.94 5.17
C ALA A 406 19.96 -15.67 3.73
N ARG A 407 19.43 -16.42 2.75
CA ARG A 407 19.67 -16.19 1.33
C ARG A 407 19.15 -14.83 0.86
N LEU A 408 17.94 -14.45 1.29
CA LEU A 408 17.32 -13.17 0.98
C LEU A 408 18.19 -12.00 1.43
N PHE A 409 18.67 -12.03 2.68
CA PHE A 409 19.60 -11.01 3.16
C PHE A 409 20.95 -11.04 2.45
N GLY A 410 21.42 -12.22 2.02
CA GLY A 410 22.61 -12.36 1.17
C GLY A 410 22.45 -11.63 -0.17
N LEU A 411 21.32 -11.84 -0.86
CA LEU A 411 21.00 -11.19 -2.13
C LEU A 411 20.83 -9.67 -1.98
N ALA A 412 20.11 -9.21 -0.95
CA ALA A 412 19.95 -7.78 -0.67
C ALA A 412 21.30 -7.12 -0.31
N SER A 413 22.15 -7.82 0.45
CA SER A 413 23.51 -7.34 0.74
C SER A 413 24.37 -7.25 -0.52
N ASP A 414 24.21 -8.16 -1.47
CA ASP A 414 24.94 -8.13 -2.72
C ASP A 414 24.48 -6.97 -3.60
N ALA A 415 23.18 -6.70 -3.70
CA ALA A 415 22.67 -5.52 -4.38
C ALA A 415 23.29 -4.23 -3.80
N PHE A 416 23.34 -4.12 -2.47
CA PHE A 416 23.98 -2.99 -1.79
C PHE A 416 25.49 -2.89 -2.10
N ARG A 417 26.21 -4.02 -2.15
CA ARG A 417 27.63 -4.04 -2.52
C ARG A 417 27.85 -3.56 -3.95
N THR A 418 27.06 -4.08 -4.90
CA THR A 418 27.11 -3.71 -6.31
C THR A 418 26.87 -2.21 -6.48
N ALA A 419 25.89 -1.63 -5.79
CA ALA A 419 25.61 -0.19 -5.83
C ALA A 419 26.71 0.69 -5.20
N LEU A 420 27.59 0.11 -4.39
CA LEU A 420 28.81 0.74 -3.88
C LEU A 420 30.05 0.45 -4.76
N GLY A 421 29.87 -0.19 -5.92
CA GLY A 421 30.96 -0.58 -6.82
C GLY A 421 31.82 -1.74 -6.30
N ARG A 422 31.28 -2.57 -5.40
CA ARG A 422 31.95 -3.75 -4.85
C ARG A 422 31.38 -5.02 -5.45
N GLU A 423 32.22 -6.04 -5.62
CA GLU A 423 31.77 -7.34 -6.14
C GLU A 423 30.78 -8.04 -5.19
N PRO A 424 29.71 -8.67 -5.74
CA PRO A 424 28.77 -9.47 -4.98
C PRO A 424 29.44 -10.75 -4.44
N VAL A 425 28.94 -11.30 -3.34
CA VAL A 425 29.56 -12.45 -2.64
C VAL A 425 28.67 -13.70 -2.67
N HIS A 426 27.36 -13.52 -2.81
CA HIS A 426 26.33 -14.55 -2.75
C HIS A 426 25.59 -14.75 -4.09
N ALA A 427 25.82 -13.87 -5.08
CA ALA A 427 25.49 -14.07 -6.48
C ALA A 427 26.24 -15.31 -6.97
N ASP A 428 25.51 -16.41 -7.11
CA ASP A 428 25.95 -17.74 -7.54
C ASP A 428 26.73 -18.62 -6.54
N ARG A 429 25.95 -19.23 -5.63
CA ARG A 429 25.96 -20.70 -5.51
C ARG A 429 24.72 -21.27 -6.19
N ALA A 430 24.66 -21.14 -7.51
CA ALA A 430 23.67 -21.80 -8.35
C ALA A 430 24.27 -23.13 -8.83
N SER A 431 23.81 -24.22 -8.23
CA SER A 431 23.76 -25.56 -8.81
C SER A 431 22.44 -26.19 -8.44
#